data_AF-A0A924Q079-F1
#
_entry.id   AF-A0A924Q079-F1
#
_cell.length_a   1.000
_cell.length_b   1.000
_cell.length_c   1.000
_cell.angle_alpha   90.00
_cell.angle_beta   90.00
_cell.angle_gamma   90.00
#
_symmetry.space_group_name_H-M   'P 1'
#
loop_
_entity.id
_entity.type
_entity.pdbx_description
1 polymer ?
#
loop_
_entity_poly.entity_id
_entity_poly.type
_entity_poly.pdbx_seq_one_letter_code
_entity_poly.pdbx_strand_id
1 'polypeptide(L)'
;AFSLDMIPTFAIGTAGSYQPADEGWGPRPVPLVHGHADLAAHIAHSVIQQDFDLTVVNKMDVDHGLTVPLSLMCGQPKAWPCPVIPFAVNVVQYPVPSGQRCLNLGKAIRKAIESYDQDLRVQIWGTGGMSHQLQGPRAGLINKDFDHAFIDRLIADPQGQAAVPHIDYVREAGSEGIELVMWLIARGAMADLAGGNKPREMHRFYHVPASNTAVGHLILEN
;
A
#
# COMPACT_ATOMS: atom_id res chain seq x y z
N ALA A 1 6.18 12.41 -4.54
CA ALA A 1 7.18 11.78 -3.66
C ALA A 1 7.54 12.76 -2.55
N PHE A 2 7.98 12.26 -1.40
CA PHE A 2 8.42 13.08 -0.27
C PHE A 2 9.95 13.06 -0.20
N SER A 3 10.57 14.23 0.02
CA SER A 3 12.02 14.35 0.26
C SER A 3 12.32 14.22 1.76
N LEU A 4 13.61 14.29 2.12
CA LEU A 4 14.04 14.36 3.53
C LEU A 4 13.57 15.64 4.25
N ASP A 5 13.07 16.65 3.52
CA ASP A 5 12.55 17.88 4.11
C ASP A 5 11.23 17.66 4.86
N MET A 6 10.47 16.62 4.49
CA MET A 6 9.19 16.29 5.10
C MET A 6 8.90 14.79 5.00
N ILE A 7 8.78 14.12 6.14
CA ILE A 7 8.57 12.66 6.21
C ILE A 7 7.25 12.38 6.96
N PRO A 8 6.10 12.40 6.28
CA PRO A 8 4.82 12.11 6.92
C PRO A 8 4.70 10.60 7.21
N THR A 9 4.15 10.22 8.37
CA THR A 9 3.87 8.80 8.65
C THR A 9 2.83 8.24 7.67
N PHE A 10 1.72 8.95 7.51
CA PHE A 10 0.65 8.66 6.58
C PHE A 10 0.26 9.95 5.84
N ALA A 11 0.21 9.90 4.52
CA ALA A 11 -0.21 11.02 3.70
C ALA A 11 -1.25 10.60 2.67
N ILE A 12 -2.34 11.38 2.56
CA ILE A 12 -3.40 11.16 1.58
C ILE A 12 -3.39 12.27 0.54
N GLY A 13 -3.33 11.87 -0.73
CA GLY A 13 -3.47 12.78 -1.87
C GLY A 13 -4.92 13.18 -2.04
N THR A 14 -5.20 14.49 -2.03
CA THR A 14 -6.55 15.06 -2.20
C THR A 14 -6.70 15.90 -3.48
N ALA A 15 -5.68 15.86 -4.35
CA ALA A 15 -5.68 16.57 -5.63
C ALA A 15 -6.56 15.87 -6.69
N GLY A 16 -7.01 16.63 -7.70
CA GLY A 16 -7.72 16.08 -8.85
C GLY A 16 -6.82 15.32 -9.85
N SER A 17 -5.50 15.48 -9.76
CA SER A 17 -4.54 14.78 -10.61
C SER A 17 -3.12 14.77 -10.04
N TYR A 18 -2.33 13.77 -10.44
CA TYR A 18 -0.94 13.58 -10.01
C TYR A 18 -0.04 13.26 -11.20
N GLN A 19 1.09 13.96 -11.30
CA GLN A 19 2.09 13.73 -12.35
C GLN A 19 2.98 12.54 -11.98
N PRO A 20 3.38 11.69 -12.95
CA PRO A 20 4.48 10.76 -12.72
C PRO A 20 5.74 11.52 -12.34
N ALA A 21 6.40 11.11 -11.26
CA ALA A 21 7.63 11.73 -10.80
C ALA A 21 8.80 11.45 -11.77
N ASP A 22 9.74 12.39 -11.85
CA ASP A 22 11.07 12.13 -12.41
C ASP A 22 11.96 11.56 -11.32
N GLU A 23 12.41 10.31 -11.52
CA GLU A 23 13.24 9.57 -10.57
C GLU A 23 14.71 9.48 -11.03
N GLY A 24 15.12 10.42 -11.89
CA GLY A 24 16.48 10.54 -12.44
C GLY A 24 16.60 10.18 -13.92
N TRP A 25 15.50 9.80 -14.58
CA TRP A 25 15.46 9.31 -15.97
C TRP A 25 14.43 10.05 -16.84
N GLY A 26 13.84 11.13 -16.31
CA GLY A 26 12.60 11.70 -16.83
C GLY A 26 11.37 10.98 -16.23
N PRO A 27 10.19 11.63 -16.24
CA PRO A 27 8.94 10.98 -15.86
C PRO A 27 8.67 9.73 -16.71
N ARG A 28 8.18 8.66 -16.07
CA ARG A 28 7.75 7.45 -16.80
C ARG A 28 6.69 7.82 -17.86
N PRO A 29 6.72 7.22 -19.07
CA PRO A 29 5.77 7.52 -20.14
C PRO A 29 4.43 6.81 -19.92
N VAL A 30 3.75 7.15 -18.82
CA VAL A 30 2.44 6.63 -18.43
C VAL A 30 1.42 7.78 -18.31
N PRO A 31 0.10 7.50 -18.41
CA PRO A 31 -0.90 8.55 -18.31
C PRO A 31 -0.88 9.28 -16.95
N LEU A 32 -1.36 10.52 -16.97
CA LEU A 32 -1.67 11.30 -15.75
C LEU A 32 -2.60 10.49 -14.84
N VAL A 33 -2.30 10.45 -13.55
CA VAL A 33 -3.16 9.78 -12.57
C VAL A 33 -4.25 10.76 -12.17
N HIS A 34 -5.51 10.44 -12.46
CA HIS A 34 -6.65 11.25 -12.04
C HIS A 34 -7.09 10.84 -10.63
N GLY A 35 -7.27 11.83 -9.75
CA GLY A 35 -7.73 11.63 -8.38
C GLY A 35 -9.25 11.63 -8.26
N HIS A 36 -9.75 11.19 -7.10
CA HIS A 36 -11.15 11.37 -6.70
C HIS A 36 -11.22 12.32 -5.50
N ALA A 37 -11.16 13.63 -5.76
CA ALA A 37 -10.99 14.65 -4.72
C ALA A 37 -12.05 14.59 -3.62
N ASP A 38 -13.33 14.40 -3.97
CA ASP A 38 -14.42 14.37 -2.98
C ASP A 38 -14.31 13.17 -2.02
N LEU A 39 -14.13 11.95 -2.56
CA LEU A 39 -13.89 10.75 -1.76
C LEU A 39 -12.59 10.87 -0.95
N ALA A 40 -11.52 11.44 -1.50
CA ALA A 40 -10.26 11.63 -0.78
C ALA A 40 -10.42 12.59 0.41
N ALA A 41 -11.11 13.71 0.21
CA ALA A 41 -11.42 14.67 1.27
C ALA A 41 -12.32 14.05 2.36
N HIS A 42 -13.31 13.25 1.95
CA HIS A 42 -14.17 12.49 2.87
C HIS A 42 -13.37 11.48 3.70
N ILE A 43 -12.51 10.68 3.06
CA ILE A 43 -11.63 9.74 3.75
C ILE A 43 -10.70 10.48 4.71
N ALA A 44 -10.07 11.57 4.28
CA ALA A 44 -9.19 12.36 5.13
C ALA A 44 -9.92 12.86 6.39
N HIS A 45 -11.11 13.44 6.22
CA HIS A 45 -11.92 13.94 7.33
C HIS A 45 -12.32 12.81 8.30
N SER A 46 -12.90 11.73 7.77
CA SER A 46 -13.38 10.60 8.58
C SER A 46 -12.24 9.89 9.32
N VAL A 47 -11.10 9.68 8.67
CA VAL A 47 -9.95 8.99 9.29
C VAL A 47 -9.28 9.87 10.36
N ILE A 48 -9.20 11.19 10.17
CA ILE A 48 -8.74 12.11 11.22
C ILE A 48 -9.68 12.09 12.43
N GLN A 49 -11.00 12.06 12.22
CA GLN A 49 -12.00 11.91 13.30
C GLN A 49 -11.94 10.54 14.00
N GLN A 50 -11.21 9.58 13.44
CA GLN A 50 -10.93 8.28 14.05
C GLN A 50 -9.54 8.24 14.73
N ASP A 51 -9.01 9.40 15.11
CA ASP A 51 -7.74 9.59 15.84
C ASP A 51 -6.49 9.13 15.06
N PHE A 52 -6.47 9.33 13.73
CA PHE A 52 -5.26 9.20 12.92
C PHE A 52 -4.72 10.56 12.48
N ASP A 53 -3.44 10.81 12.78
CA ASP A 53 -2.72 11.98 12.29
C ASP A 53 -2.36 11.81 10.81
N LEU A 54 -3.24 12.26 9.91
CA LEU A 54 -2.99 12.26 8.47
C LEU A 54 -2.37 13.57 8.01
N THR A 55 -1.41 13.47 7.10
CA THR A 55 -0.97 14.61 6.29
C THR A 55 -1.83 14.69 5.03
N VAL A 56 -2.56 15.80 4.85
CA VAL A 56 -3.35 16.05 3.63
C VAL A 56 -2.48 16.71 2.58
N VAL A 57 -2.43 16.13 1.38
CA VAL A 57 -1.51 16.56 0.32
C VAL A 57 -2.27 16.93 -0.95
N ASN A 58 -2.39 18.23 -1.19
CA ASN A 58 -3.04 18.78 -2.38
C ASN A 58 -2.14 18.88 -3.62
N LYS A 59 -0.83 18.63 -3.46
CA LYS A 59 0.12 18.62 -4.58
C LYS A 59 1.25 17.65 -4.27
N MET A 60 1.36 16.61 -5.10
CA MET A 60 2.48 15.68 -5.10
C MET A 60 2.57 15.00 -6.46
N ASP A 61 3.78 14.59 -6.80
CA ASP A 61 4.01 13.65 -7.90
C ASP A 61 3.92 12.21 -7.37
N VAL A 62 3.62 11.27 -8.24
CA VAL A 62 3.50 9.83 -7.92
C VAL A 62 4.62 9.05 -8.61
N ASP A 63 5.36 8.27 -7.85
CA ASP A 63 6.53 7.53 -8.33
C ASP A 63 6.17 6.11 -8.79
N HIS A 64 7.19 5.28 -9.00
CA HIS A 64 7.04 3.88 -9.36
C HIS A 64 6.19 3.06 -8.38
N GLY A 65 6.19 3.39 -7.08
CA GLY A 65 5.45 2.64 -6.06
C GLY A 65 3.92 2.64 -6.29
N LEU A 66 3.41 3.67 -6.97
CA LEU A 66 2.02 3.76 -7.40
C LEU A 66 1.85 3.38 -8.88
N THR A 67 2.70 3.91 -9.76
CA THR A 67 2.47 3.81 -11.20
C THR A 67 2.87 2.45 -11.79
N VAL A 68 3.77 1.68 -11.17
CA VAL A 68 4.14 0.33 -11.66
C VAL A 68 2.99 -0.67 -11.46
N PRO A 69 2.36 -0.77 -10.27
CA PRO A 69 1.18 -1.61 -10.08
C PRO A 69 0.04 -1.29 -11.05
N LEU A 70 -0.20 -0.01 -11.36
CA LEU A 70 -1.20 0.37 -12.38
C LEU A 70 -0.84 -0.17 -13.76
N SER A 71 0.43 -0.07 -14.19
CA SER A 71 0.87 -0.67 -15.46
C SER A 71 0.70 -2.19 -15.49
N LEU A 72 0.97 -2.88 -14.39
CA LEU A 72 0.82 -4.33 -14.30
C LEU A 72 -0.65 -4.77 -14.38
N MET A 73 -1.54 -4.05 -13.71
CA MET A 73 -2.96 -4.42 -13.62
C MET A 73 -3.80 -3.91 -14.80
N CYS A 74 -3.43 -2.77 -15.38
CA CYS A 74 -4.22 -2.09 -16.41
C CYS A 74 -3.53 -2.02 -17.78
N GLY A 75 -2.28 -2.50 -17.90
CA GLY A 75 -1.50 -2.46 -19.13
C GLY A 75 -1.01 -1.05 -19.48
N GLN A 76 -1.10 -0.70 -20.76
CA GLN A 76 -0.65 0.60 -21.30
C GLN A 76 -1.82 1.37 -21.93
N PRO A 77 -2.84 1.77 -21.15
CA PRO A 77 -3.98 2.48 -21.70
C PRO A 77 -3.61 3.94 -22.01
N LYS A 78 -4.44 4.61 -22.82
CA LYS A 78 -4.29 6.07 -23.06
C LYS A 78 -4.62 6.91 -21.82
N ALA A 79 -5.48 6.39 -20.95
CA ALA A 79 -5.85 6.95 -19.65
C ALA A 79 -6.16 5.79 -18.69
N TRP A 80 -5.89 5.96 -17.40
CA TRP A 80 -6.20 4.93 -16.41
C TRP A 80 -7.71 4.65 -16.34
N PRO A 81 -8.13 3.40 -16.12
CA PRO A 81 -9.54 3.02 -16.21
C PRO A 81 -10.40 3.49 -15.03
N CYS A 82 -9.77 3.99 -13.97
CA CYS A 82 -10.43 4.50 -12.77
C CYS A 82 -9.62 5.63 -12.12
N PRO A 83 -10.27 6.51 -11.33
CA PRO A 83 -9.58 7.43 -10.44
C PRO A 83 -8.78 6.68 -9.36
N VAL A 84 -7.67 7.28 -8.92
CA VAL A 84 -6.77 6.74 -7.89
C VAL A 84 -6.53 7.78 -6.82
N ILE A 85 -6.71 7.40 -5.55
CA ILE A 85 -6.34 8.23 -4.39
C ILE A 85 -4.99 7.73 -3.89
N PRO A 86 -3.88 8.47 -4.09
CA PRO A 86 -2.58 8.09 -3.54
C PRO A 86 -2.63 8.13 -2.01
N PHE A 87 -2.18 7.06 -1.37
CA PHE A 87 -2.02 6.99 0.07
C PHE A 87 -0.59 6.56 0.38
N ALA A 88 0.28 7.52 0.68
CA ALA A 88 1.68 7.27 0.95
C ALA A 88 1.90 6.91 2.42
N VAL A 89 2.79 5.95 2.66
CA VAL A 89 3.16 5.46 3.99
C VAL A 89 4.67 5.54 4.12
N ASN A 90 5.17 6.17 5.19
CA ASN A 90 6.61 6.17 5.45
C ASN A 90 7.07 4.78 5.90
N VAL A 91 7.82 4.11 5.03
CA VAL A 91 8.53 2.85 5.32
C VAL A 91 10.03 2.97 5.03
N VAL A 92 10.50 4.18 4.70
CA VAL A 92 11.90 4.46 4.32
C VAL A 92 12.71 4.93 5.53
N GLN A 93 12.18 5.90 6.29
CA GLN A 93 12.88 6.48 7.43
C GLN A 93 12.30 5.97 8.74
N TYR A 94 13.10 5.28 9.55
CA TYR A 94 12.66 4.83 10.86
C TYR A 94 12.52 5.99 11.87
N PRO A 95 11.54 5.92 12.80
CA PRO A 95 10.57 4.83 12.97
C PRO A 95 9.41 4.87 11.94
N VAL A 96 9.02 3.68 11.47
CA VAL A 96 7.89 3.47 10.55
C VAL A 96 6.63 3.05 11.36
N PRO A 97 5.39 3.15 10.83
CA PRO A 97 4.22 2.72 11.58
C PRO A 97 4.26 1.21 11.89
N SER A 98 3.73 0.81 13.05
CA SER A 98 3.60 -0.61 13.40
C SER A 98 2.60 -1.32 12.48
N GLY A 99 2.75 -2.63 12.32
CA GLY A 99 1.76 -3.45 11.60
C GLY A 99 0.35 -3.28 12.16
N GLN A 100 0.21 -3.18 13.49
CA GLN A 100 -1.07 -2.88 14.14
C GLN A 100 -1.65 -1.52 13.75
N ARG A 101 -0.81 -0.47 13.66
CA ARG A 101 -1.27 0.86 13.24
C ARG A 101 -1.71 0.84 11.77
N CYS A 102 -1.01 0.11 10.90
CA CYS A 102 -1.41 -0.12 9.50
C CYS A 102 -2.74 -0.89 9.39
N LEU A 103 -2.91 -1.99 10.15
CA LEU A 103 -4.15 -2.76 10.14
C LEU A 103 -5.35 -1.92 10.63
N ASN A 104 -5.16 -1.14 11.69
CA ASN A 104 -6.19 -0.26 12.22
C ASN A 104 -6.52 0.89 11.25
N LEU A 105 -5.53 1.42 10.54
CA LEU A 105 -5.75 2.42 9.50
C LEU A 105 -6.64 1.86 8.38
N GLY A 106 -6.40 0.62 7.95
CA GLY A 106 -7.27 -0.08 6.99
C GLY A 106 -8.73 -0.14 7.46
N LYS A 107 -8.96 -0.49 8.73
CA LYS A 107 -10.30 -0.49 9.33
C LYS A 107 -10.95 0.89 9.32
N ALA A 108 -10.16 1.94 9.59
CA ALA A 108 -10.64 3.32 9.57
C ALA A 108 -11.01 3.79 8.15
N ILE A 109 -10.19 3.44 7.16
CA ILE A 109 -10.44 3.70 5.73
C ILE A 109 -11.73 3.01 5.29
N ARG A 110 -11.95 1.74 5.67
CA ARG A 110 -13.19 1.03 5.36
C ARG A 110 -14.42 1.79 5.86
N LYS A 111 -14.43 2.17 7.13
CA LYS A 111 -15.55 2.93 7.72
C LYS A 111 -15.80 4.25 6.98
N ALA A 112 -14.73 4.93 6.58
CA ALA A 112 -14.84 6.15 5.79
C ALA A 112 -15.47 5.89 4.40
N ILE A 113 -15.04 4.84 3.71
CA ILE A 113 -15.62 4.46 2.41
C ILE A 113 -17.10 4.08 2.56
N GLU A 114 -17.45 3.28 3.57
CA GLU A 114 -18.84 2.85 3.83
C GLU A 114 -19.77 4.02 4.20
N SER A 115 -19.22 5.10 4.75
CA SER A 115 -19.99 6.30 5.11
C SER A 115 -20.01 7.36 4.00
N TYR A 116 -19.52 7.06 2.80
CA TYR A 116 -19.55 7.98 1.67
C TYR A 116 -20.88 7.89 0.93
N ASP A 117 -21.46 9.03 0.54
CA ASP A 117 -22.84 9.10 0.04
C ASP A 117 -23.04 8.47 -1.35
N GLN A 118 -21.96 8.22 -2.10
CA GLN A 118 -22.04 7.62 -3.43
C GLN A 118 -21.79 6.11 -3.39
N ASP A 119 -22.63 5.36 -4.10
CA ASP A 119 -22.46 3.92 -4.30
C ASP A 119 -21.31 3.64 -5.28
N LEU A 120 -20.09 3.52 -4.74
CA LEU A 120 -18.87 3.29 -5.50
C LEU A 120 -18.31 1.90 -5.26
N ARG A 121 -17.78 1.29 -6.33
CA ARG A 121 -16.91 0.12 -6.20
C ARG A 121 -15.48 0.59 -5.93
N VAL A 122 -15.06 0.49 -4.67
CA VAL A 122 -13.72 0.92 -4.24
C VAL A 122 -12.80 -0.30 -4.08
N GLN A 123 -11.57 -0.18 -4.59
CA GLN A 123 -10.49 -1.13 -4.36
C GLN A 123 -9.41 -0.49 -3.50
N ILE A 124 -8.75 -1.28 -2.66
CA ILE A 124 -7.61 -0.83 -1.84
C ILE A 124 -6.42 -1.73 -2.14
N TRP A 125 -5.34 -1.13 -2.61
CA TRP A 125 -4.14 -1.84 -3.02
C TRP A 125 -3.01 -1.53 -2.02
N GLY A 126 -2.46 -2.58 -1.40
CA GLY A 126 -1.22 -2.49 -0.64
C GLY A 126 -0.06 -2.91 -1.54
N THR A 127 0.80 -1.98 -1.90
CA THR A 127 1.90 -2.21 -2.85
C THR A 127 3.25 -2.15 -2.13
N GLY A 128 4.30 -2.75 -2.71
CA GLY A 128 5.62 -2.91 -2.08
C GLY A 128 5.90 -4.34 -1.64
N GLY A 129 7.17 -4.65 -1.36
CA GLY A 129 7.65 -5.99 -1.01
C GLY A 129 7.86 -6.92 -2.21
N MET A 130 8.03 -8.24 -1.99
CA MET A 130 8.03 -8.94 -0.70
C MET A 130 9.44 -9.00 -0.09
N SER A 131 10.00 -10.16 0.22
CA SER A 131 11.38 -10.23 0.69
C SER A 131 12.36 -9.66 -0.34
N HIS A 132 13.17 -8.72 0.10
CA HIS A 132 14.28 -8.13 -0.64
C HIS A 132 15.20 -7.30 0.25
N GLN A 133 16.45 -7.19 -0.19
CA GLN A 133 17.41 -6.25 0.38
C GLN A 133 18.22 -5.58 -0.73
N LEU A 134 18.22 -4.24 -0.77
CA LEU A 134 18.88 -3.42 -1.78
C LEU A 134 20.25 -2.89 -1.32
N GLN A 135 20.56 -2.94 -0.02
CA GLN A 135 21.73 -2.29 0.55
C GLN A 135 22.69 -3.21 1.30
N GLY A 136 23.98 -2.84 1.27
CA GLY A 136 25.04 -3.46 2.05
C GLY A 136 25.40 -4.89 1.62
N PRO A 137 26.26 -5.59 2.39
CA PRO A 137 26.76 -6.93 2.04
C PRO A 137 25.70 -8.03 1.96
N ARG A 138 24.48 -7.78 2.47
CA ARG A 138 23.34 -8.71 2.47
C ARG A 138 22.33 -8.38 1.35
N ALA A 139 22.67 -7.48 0.42
CA ALA A 139 21.84 -7.18 -0.74
C ALA A 139 21.60 -8.45 -1.60
N GLY A 140 20.41 -8.55 -2.20
CA GLY A 140 19.96 -9.72 -2.96
C GLY A 140 19.32 -10.83 -2.10
N LEU A 141 19.11 -10.59 -0.80
CA LEU A 141 18.38 -11.53 0.05
C LEU A 141 16.95 -11.74 -0.43
N ILE A 142 16.56 -13.00 -0.55
CA ILE A 142 15.18 -13.45 -0.76
C ILE A 142 14.88 -14.55 0.26
N ASN A 143 13.68 -14.54 0.81
CA ASN A 143 13.19 -15.56 1.74
C ASN A 143 11.78 -16.02 1.35
N LYS A 144 11.73 -17.05 0.49
CA LYS A 144 10.47 -17.60 -0.03
C LYS A 144 9.55 -18.14 1.07
N ASP A 145 10.13 -18.78 2.07
CA ASP A 145 9.36 -19.39 3.16
C ASP A 145 8.68 -18.32 4.00
N PHE A 146 9.40 -17.23 4.32
CA PHE A 146 8.80 -16.06 4.96
C PHE A 146 7.69 -15.45 4.10
N ASP A 147 7.91 -15.26 2.81
CA ASP A 147 6.95 -14.64 1.90
C ASP A 147 5.64 -15.44 1.82
N HIS A 148 5.73 -16.76 1.65
CA HIS A 148 4.55 -17.63 1.62
C HIS A 148 3.82 -17.63 2.96
N ALA A 149 4.56 -17.72 4.08
CA ALA A 149 3.99 -17.65 5.41
C ALA A 149 3.31 -16.29 5.68
N PHE A 150 3.89 -15.19 5.19
CA PHE A 150 3.31 -13.86 5.29
C PHE A 150 1.96 -13.79 4.57
N ILE A 151 1.86 -14.26 3.32
CA ILE A 151 0.59 -14.26 2.57
C ILE A 151 -0.45 -15.12 3.28
N ASP A 152 -0.08 -16.32 3.73
CA ASP A 152 -1.01 -17.23 4.41
C ASP A 152 -1.53 -16.62 5.72
N ARG A 153 -0.64 -16.03 6.51
CA ARG A 153 -1.00 -15.39 7.78
C ARG A 153 -1.77 -14.08 7.57
N LEU A 154 -1.47 -13.31 6.52
CA LEU A 154 -2.23 -12.11 6.15
C LEU A 154 -3.72 -12.44 5.92
N ILE A 155 -4.02 -13.60 5.33
CA ILE A 155 -5.39 -14.05 5.08
C ILE A 155 -6.00 -14.64 6.35
N ALA A 156 -5.32 -15.61 6.97
CA ALA A 156 -5.87 -16.45 8.03
C ALA A 156 -5.87 -15.80 9.42
N ASP A 157 -4.85 -14.97 9.73
CA ASP A 157 -4.64 -14.33 11.03
C ASP A 157 -4.02 -12.92 10.85
N PRO A 158 -4.78 -11.96 10.30
CA PRO A 158 -4.28 -10.60 10.08
C PRO A 158 -3.92 -9.87 11.39
N GLN A 159 -4.58 -10.17 12.51
CA GLN A 159 -4.23 -9.58 13.82
C GLN A 159 -2.86 -10.10 14.29
N GLY A 160 -2.64 -11.41 14.22
CA GLY A 160 -1.36 -12.00 14.55
C GLY A 160 -0.25 -11.61 13.57
N GLN A 161 -0.54 -11.34 12.30
CA GLN A 161 0.43 -10.78 11.36
C GLN A 161 0.78 -9.32 11.71
N ALA A 162 -0.21 -8.52 12.12
CA ALA A 162 0.00 -7.13 12.50
C ALA A 162 0.78 -6.95 13.80
N ALA A 163 0.83 -7.99 14.65
CA ALA A 163 1.61 -8.02 15.87
C ALA A 163 3.10 -8.37 15.68
N VAL A 164 3.52 -8.77 14.47
CA VAL A 164 4.93 -9.09 14.18
C VAL A 164 5.79 -7.83 14.31
N PRO A 165 6.88 -7.85 15.10
CA PRO A 165 7.72 -6.68 15.31
C PRO A 165 8.58 -6.38 14.07
N HIS A 166 8.89 -5.10 13.82
CA HIS A 166 9.68 -4.67 12.65
C HIS A 166 11.02 -5.39 12.51
N ILE A 167 11.66 -5.73 13.63
CA ILE A 167 12.95 -6.44 13.63
C ILE A 167 12.87 -7.81 12.94
N ASP A 168 11.72 -8.49 13.02
CA ASP A 168 11.54 -9.79 12.39
C ASP A 168 11.35 -9.64 10.88
N TYR A 169 10.69 -8.57 10.40
CA TYR A 169 10.67 -8.23 8.96
C TYR A 169 12.09 -7.98 8.44
N VAL A 170 12.87 -7.13 9.12
CA VAL A 170 14.24 -6.81 8.69
C VAL A 170 15.13 -8.06 8.69
N ARG A 171 14.98 -8.92 9.70
CA ARG A 171 15.74 -10.18 9.80
C ARG A 171 15.34 -11.16 8.70
N GLU A 172 14.06 -11.44 8.54
CA GLU A 172 13.59 -12.53 7.69
C GLU A 172 13.39 -12.11 6.22
N ALA A 173 12.90 -10.89 5.98
CA ALA A 173 12.54 -10.40 4.65
C ALA A 173 13.56 -9.41 4.04
N GLY A 174 14.58 -8.99 4.80
CA GLY A 174 15.54 -7.97 4.37
C GLY A 174 15.10 -6.56 4.76
N SER A 175 16.01 -5.58 4.66
CA SER A 175 15.75 -4.21 5.17
C SER A 175 14.56 -3.54 4.49
N GLU A 176 14.40 -3.72 3.19
CA GLU A 176 13.29 -3.13 2.42
C GLU A 176 12.03 -4.01 2.45
N GLY A 177 12.13 -5.27 2.91
CA GLY A 177 10.96 -6.14 3.16
C GLY A 177 9.98 -5.59 4.20
N ILE A 178 10.34 -4.53 4.94
CA ILE A 178 9.45 -3.79 5.85
C ILE A 178 8.21 -3.21 5.13
N GLU A 179 8.29 -2.96 3.83
CA GLU A 179 7.17 -2.48 3.00
C GLU A 179 5.90 -3.34 3.11
N LEU A 180 6.04 -4.62 3.47
CA LEU A 180 4.93 -5.55 3.68
C LEU A 180 3.93 -5.08 4.76
N VAL A 181 4.28 -4.14 5.65
CA VAL A 181 3.29 -3.54 6.56
C VAL A 181 2.19 -2.78 5.84
N MET A 182 2.41 -2.30 4.60
CA MET A 182 1.39 -1.63 3.79
C MET A 182 0.28 -2.59 3.34
N TRP A 183 0.58 -3.90 3.18
CA TRP A 183 -0.42 -4.91 2.85
C TRP A 183 -1.46 -5.07 3.96
N LEU A 184 -1.09 -4.80 5.22
CA LEU A 184 -2.02 -4.79 6.35
C LEU A 184 -3.04 -3.65 6.26
N ILE A 185 -2.76 -2.55 5.56
CA ILE A 185 -3.74 -1.47 5.35
C ILE A 185 -4.86 -1.99 4.42
N ALA A 186 -4.49 -2.58 3.28
CA ALA A 186 -5.47 -3.17 2.37
C ALA A 186 -6.25 -4.29 3.05
N ARG A 187 -5.55 -5.18 3.75
CA ARG A 187 -6.16 -6.28 4.51
C ARG A 187 -7.11 -5.79 5.61
N GLY A 188 -6.75 -4.70 6.29
CA GLY A 188 -7.50 -4.07 7.36
C GLY A 188 -8.87 -3.56 6.92
N ALA A 189 -9.03 -3.26 5.64
CA ALA A 189 -10.26 -2.72 5.08
C ALA A 189 -11.27 -3.78 4.59
N MET A 190 -10.92 -5.07 4.71
CA MET A 190 -11.80 -6.18 4.31
C MET A 190 -12.95 -6.39 5.32
N ALA A 191 -14.04 -6.97 4.83
CA ALA A 191 -15.31 -7.06 5.55
C ALA A 191 -15.24 -7.91 6.82
N ASP A 192 -14.47 -9.00 6.83
CA ASP A 192 -14.33 -9.87 8.00
C ASP A 192 -13.78 -9.16 9.24
N LEU A 193 -12.95 -8.13 9.05
CA LEU A 193 -12.43 -7.30 10.13
C LEU A 193 -13.42 -6.23 10.62
N ALA A 194 -14.59 -6.15 9.98
CA ALA A 194 -15.73 -5.32 10.35
C ALA A 194 -17.01 -6.15 10.62
N GLY A 195 -16.87 -7.46 10.87
CA GLY A 195 -18.00 -8.35 11.19
C GLY A 195 -18.69 -9.01 10.00
N GLY A 196 -18.15 -8.84 8.79
CA GLY A 196 -18.60 -9.52 7.57
C GLY A 196 -17.99 -10.91 7.37
N ASN A 197 -18.12 -11.44 6.15
CA ASN A 197 -17.60 -12.75 5.78
C ASN A 197 -16.09 -12.73 5.54
N LYS A 198 -15.43 -13.88 5.76
CA LYS A 198 -14.02 -14.09 5.42
C LYS A 198 -13.78 -13.82 3.93
N PRO A 199 -12.64 -13.19 3.58
CA PRO A 199 -12.34 -12.90 2.19
C PRO A 199 -12.10 -14.17 1.38
N ARG A 200 -12.46 -14.14 0.10
CA ARG A 200 -12.15 -15.18 -0.87
C ARG A 200 -10.83 -14.87 -1.56
N GLU A 201 -9.91 -15.83 -1.58
CA GLU A 201 -8.68 -15.75 -2.38
C GLU A 201 -9.01 -16.00 -3.85
N MET A 202 -8.95 -14.93 -4.64
CA MET A 202 -9.28 -14.96 -6.08
C MET A 202 -8.07 -15.25 -6.95
N HIS A 203 -6.91 -14.80 -6.50
CA HIS A 203 -5.67 -14.94 -7.22
C HIS A 203 -4.51 -14.89 -6.24
N ARG A 204 -3.53 -15.76 -6.48
CA ARG A 204 -2.23 -15.73 -5.82
C ARG A 204 -1.16 -16.02 -6.86
N PHE A 205 -0.16 -15.17 -6.90
CA PHE A 205 1.01 -15.31 -7.75
C PHE A 205 2.27 -14.99 -6.94
N TYR A 206 3.31 -15.78 -7.17
CA TYR A 206 4.62 -15.61 -6.57
C TYR A 206 5.71 -15.90 -7.60
N HIS A 207 6.69 -15.01 -7.73
CA HIS A 207 7.81 -15.19 -8.65
C HIS A 207 9.12 -14.64 -8.09
N VAL A 208 10.19 -15.41 -8.30
CA VAL A 208 11.56 -15.03 -7.95
C VAL A 208 12.49 -15.46 -9.09
N PRO A 209 13.44 -14.61 -9.51
CA PRO A 209 13.62 -13.21 -9.11
C PRO A 209 12.80 -12.25 -9.98
N ALA A 210 12.44 -11.08 -9.44
CA ALA A 210 12.18 -9.89 -10.26
C ALA A 210 13.12 -8.76 -9.82
N SER A 211 14.18 -8.53 -10.60
CA SER A 211 15.33 -7.73 -10.15
C SER A 211 15.89 -8.29 -8.83
N ASN A 212 15.94 -7.49 -7.76
CA ASN A 212 16.42 -7.89 -6.43
C ASN A 212 15.31 -8.35 -5.47
N THR A 213 14.08 -8.52 -5.96
CA THR A 213 12.89 -8.70 -5.11
C THR A 213 12.09 -9.94 -5.48
N ALA A 214 11.41 -10.52 -4.48
CA ALA A 214 10.36 -11.49 -4.68
C ALA A 214 9.03 -10.79 -5.00
N VAL A 215 8.43 -11.11 -6.15
CA VAL A 215 7.13 -10.54 -6.52
C VAL A 215 6.02 -11.41 -5.98
N GLY A 216 5.16 -10.80 -5.15
CA GLY A 216 3.88 -11.36 -4.71
C GLY A 216 2.72 -10.55 -5.28
N HIS A 217 1.67 -11.24 -5.70
CA HIS A 217 0.41 -10.61 -6.09
C HIS A 217 -0.75 -11.44 -5.56
N LEU A 218 -1.63 -10.79 -4.80
CA LEU A 218 -2.77 -11.40 -4.13
C LEU A 218 -4.03 -10.58 -4.42
N ILE A 219 -5.11 -11.24 -4.84
CA ILE A 219 -6.44 -10.63 -4.95
C ILE A 219 -7.36 -11.29 -3.93
N LEU A 220 -7.88 -10.48 -3.01
CA LEU A 220 -8.89 -10.88 -2.03
C LEU A 220 -10.20 -10.14 -2.33
N GLU A 221 -11.32 -10.86 -2.26
CA GLU A 221 -12.66 -10.31 -2.45
C GLU A 221 -13.52 -10.50 -1.18
N ASN A 222 -14.38 -9.53 -0.86
CA ASN A 222 -15.32 -9.60 0.27
C ASN A 222 -16.46 -10.59 0.02
#